data_AF-A0A0U3F8B4-F1
#
_entry.id   AF-A0A0U3F8B4-F1
#
_cell.length_a   1.000
_cell.length_b   1.000
_cell.length_c   1.000
_cell.angle_alpha   90.00
_cell.angle_beta   90.00
_cell.angle_gamma   90.00
#
_symmetry.space_group_name_H-M   'P 1'
#
loop_
_entity.id
_entity.type
_entity.pdbx_description
1 polymer ?
#
loop_
_entity_poly.entity_id
_entity_poly.type
_entity_poly.pdbx_seq_one_letter_code
_entity_poly.pdbx_strand_id
1 'polypeptide(L)'
;MEEVIKFSKDGIEALVAPCSELEKELTSNDFVILIGKKGKLEAEAETASVEVTKDSIKSMDQFVDVLKKAIEALENGRRIAACCPKGCTRSTMAVSAALIAYGVPYKELEEFFTEKGCWPKSCTHRALLMILEYLRRKGITGTEAVEELKNVADLFSK
;
A
#
# COMPACT_ATOMS: atom_id res chain seq x y z
N MET A 1 -8.02 -9.37 19.02
CA MET A 1 -8.83 -8.57 18.08
C MET A 1 -7.88 -8.04 17.05
N GLU A 2 -8.06 -8.43 15.78
CA GLU A 2 -7.39 -7.74 14.69
C GLU A 2 -8.32 -6.61 14.25
N GLU A 3 -7.97 -5.37 14.57
CA GLU A 3 -8.78 -4.17 14.31
C GLU A 3 -8.42 -3.58 12.94
N VAL A 4 -9.37 -2.88 12.31
CA VAL A 4 -9.08 -2.09 11.10
C VAL A 4 -8.30 -0.85 11.48
N ILE A 5 -7.07 -0.74 10.97
CA ILE A 5 -6.20 0.42 11.20
C ILE A 5 -6.52 1.48 10.17
N LYS A 6 -6.92 2.67 10.63
CA LYS A 6 -7.30 3.81 9.79
C LYS A 6 -6.26 4.91 9.91
N PHE A 7 -5.57 5.21 8.82
CA PHE A 7 -4.70 6.38 8.68
C PHE A 7 -5.48 7.48 7.95
N SER A 8 -5.41 8.72 8.45
CA SER A 8 -6.03 9.87 7.79
C SER A 8 -5.17 11.12 8.01
N LYS A 9 -4.88 11.84 6.93
CA LYS A 9 -4.12 13.10 6.96
C LYS A 9 -4.35 13.91 5.70
N ASP A 10 -4.59 15.21 5.85
CA ASP A 10 -4.65 16.16 4.73
C ASP A 10 -5.60 15.72 3.59
N GLY A 11 -6.71 15.05 3.95
CA GLY A 11 -7.68 14.48 3.00
C GLY A 11 -7.29 13.13 2.39
N ILE A 12 -6.10 12.62 2.69
CA ILE A 12 -5.65 11.27 2.35
C ILE A 12 -6.17 10.30 3.40
N GLU A 13 -6.81 9.22 2.97
CA GLU A 13 -7.25 8.14 3.84
C GLU A 13 -6.65 6.81 3.41
N ALA A 14 -6.26 6.00 4.40
CA ALA A 14 -5.85 4.63 4.14
C ALA A 14 -6.33 3.64 5.21
N LEU A 15 -6.68 2.43 4.79
CA LEU A 15 -7.10 1.33 5.65
C LEU A 15 -6.12 0.16 5.57
N VAL A 16 -5.76 -0.41 6.72
CA VAL A 16 -4.98 -1.64 6.81
C VAL A 16 -5.68 -2.59 7.77
N ALA A 17 -6.02 -3.79 7.30
CA ALA A 17 -6.64 -4.81 8.14
C ALA A 17 -6.38 -6.21 7.62
N PRO A 18 -6.64 -7.26 8.40
CA PRO A 18 -6.92 -8.58 7.83
C PRO A 18 -8.10 -8.51 6.87
N CYS A 19 -8.12 -9.39 5.88
CA CYS A 19 -9.11 -9.36 4.82
C CYS A 19 -10.55 -9.46 5.34
N SER A 20 -10.84 -10.37 6.28
CA SER A 20 -12.18 -10.54 6.87
C SER A 20 -12.75 -9.31 7.58
N GLU A 21 -11.88 -8.44 8.09
CA GLU A 21 -12.30 -7.22 8.78
C GLU A 21 -12.38 -6.03 7.82
N LEU A 22 -11.52 -6.01 6.78
CA LEU A 22 -11.56 -4.98 5.76
C LEU A 22 -12.89 -4.97 5.01
N GLU A 23 -13.47 -6.14 4.72
CA GLU A 23 -14.76 -6.31 4.01
C GLU A 23 -15.87 -5.41 4.56
N LYS A 24 -15.90 -5.17 5.88
CA LYS A 24 -16.97 -4.44 6.56
C LYS A 24 -16.85 -2.92 6.43
N GLU A 25 -15.68 -2.42 6.04
CA GLU A 25 -15.35 -0.98 6.01
C GLU A 25 -15.20 -0.44 4.58
N LEU A 26 -15.20 -1.33 3.57
CA LEU A 26 -15.03 -0.95 2.17
C LEU A 26 -16.24 -0.22 1.62
N THR A 27 -15.98 0.76 0.76
CA THR A 27 -16.94 1.55 0.01
C THR A 27 -16.55 1.57 -1.47
N SER A 28 -17.45 2.03 -2.34
CA SER A 28 -17.16 2.18 -3.78
C SER A 28 -16.07 3.21 -4.08
N ASN A 29 -15.70 4.07 -3.12
CA ASN A 29 -14.61 5.02 -3.28
C ASN A 29 -13.22 4.41 -2.99
N ASP A 30 -13.14 3.13 -2.66
CA ASP A 30 -11.88 2.51 -2.28
C ASP A 30 -11.12 1.92 -3.47
N PHE A 31 -9.80 2.01 -3.40
CA PHE A 31 -8.87 1.20 -4.18
C PHE A 31 -8.26 0.15 -3.26
N VAL A 32 -8.41 -1.14 -3.59
CA VAL A 32 -8.03 -2.22 -2.69
C VAL A 32 -6.81 -3.00 -3.20
N ILE A 33 -5.77 -3.01 -2.37
CA ILE A 33 -4.56 -3.81 -2.57
C ILE A 33 -4.69 -5.12 -1.82
N LEU A 34 -4.79 -6.23 -2.55
CA LEU A 34 -4.83 -7.58 -1.96
C LEU A 34 -3.46 -8.22 -1.97
N ILE A 35 -2.96 -8.56 -0.78
CA ILE A 35 -1.65 -9.19 -0.64
C ILE A 35 -1.80 -10.63 -0.17
N GLY A 36 -1.83 -11.55 -1.12
CA GLY A 36 -1.92 -12.98 -0.84
C GLY A 36 -2.97 -13.69 -1.69
N LYS A 37 -3.51 -14.81 -1.19
CA LYS A 37 -4.30 -15.75 -2.00
C LYS A 37 -5.76 -15.26 -2.17
N LYS A 38 -6.09 -14.76 -3.37
CA LYS A 38 -7.23 -15.06 -4.29
C LYS A 38 -8.62 -15.47 -3.79
N GLY A 39 -9.00 -15.14 -2.55
CA GLY A 39 -10.24 -15.64 -1.92
C GLY A 39 -11.49 -14.76 -2.09
N LYS A 40 -12.49 -15.03 -1.24
CA LYS A 40 -13.82 -14.38 -1.11
C LYS A 40 -13.83 -12.85 -1.28
N LEU A 41 -12.78 -12.18 -0.82
CA LEU A 41 -12.67 -10.72 -0.89
C LEU A 41 -12.51 -10.18 -2.33
N GLU A 42 -11.96 -10.95 -3.27
CA GLU A 42 -11.95 -10.54 -4.69
C GLU A 42 -13.37 -10.48 -5.25
N ALA A 43 -14.20 -11.48 -4.97
CA ALA A 43 -15.58 -11.52 -5.44
C ALA A 43 -16.42 -10.41 -4.82
N GLU A 44 -16.20 -10.14 -3.52
CA GLU A 44 -16.95 -9.10 -2.79
C GLU A 44 -16.50 -7.68 -3.18
N ALA A 45 -15.21 -7.47 -3.41
CA ALA A 45 -14.69 -6.19 -3.90
C ALA A 45 -15.11 -5.94 -5.36
N GLU A 46 -15.16 -6.97 -6.22
CA GLU A 46 -15.75 -6.86 -7.58
C GLU A 46 -17.23 -6.47 -7.52
N THR A 47 -18.01 -7.03 -6.57
CA THR A 47 -19.42 -6.62 -6.37
C THR A 47 -19.56 -5.20 -5.79
N ALA A 48 -18.58 -4.74 -5.02
CA ALA A 48 -18.55 -3.38 -4.47
C ALA A 48 -18.05 -2.31 -5.47
N SER A 49 -17.75 -2.69 -6.73
CA SER A 49 -17.14 -1.81 -7.74
C SER A 49 -15.78 -1.25 -7.31
N VAL A 50 -15.04 -2.01 -6.51
CA VAL A 50 -13.72 -1.66 -6.00
C VAL A 50 -12.67 -2.17 -6.98
N GLU A 51 -11.66 -1.35 -7.30
CA GLU A 51 -10.56 -1.81 -8.13
C GLU A 51 -9.60 -2.65 -7.26
N VAL A 52 -9.45 -3.91 -7.64
CA VAL A 52 -8.67 -4.90 -6.92
C VAL A 52 -7.46 -5.30 -7.75
N THR A 53 -6.30 -5.29 -7.11
CA THR A 53 -5.10 -5.88 -7.72
C THR A 53 -5.13 -7.39 -7.53
N LYS A 54 -5.38 -8.11 -8.64
CA LYS A 54 -5.49 -9.60 -8.71
C LYS A 54 -4.15 -10.32 -8.57
N ASP A 55 -3.07 -9.58 -8.36
CA ASP A 55 -1.73 -10.09 -8.35
C ASP A 55 -1.24 -10.29 -6.93
N SER A 56 -1.01 -11.55 -6.57
CA SER A 56 -0.05 -11.86 -5.53
C SER A 56 1.27 -11.19 -5.94
N ILE A 57 1.67 -10.09 -5.28
CA ILE A 57 2.94 -9.41 -5.53
C ILE A 57 4.06 -10.46 -5.39
N LYS A 58 4.50 -10.98 -6.54
CA LYS A 58 5.52 -12.05 -6.66
C LYS A 58 6.77 -11.53 -7.36
N SER A 59 6.66 -10.40 -8.04
CA SER A 59 7.76 -9.69 -8.70
C SER A 59 7.72 -8.20 -8.37
N MET A 60 8.85 -7.53 -8.63
CA MET A 60 8.94 -6.08 -8.51
C MET A 60 8.06 -5.38 -9.55
N ASP A 61 7.94 -5.91 -10.76
CA ASP A 61 7.05 -5.35 -11.80
C ASP A 61 5.59 -5.27 -11.33
N GLN A 62 5.08 -6.37 -10.77
CA GLN A 62 3.71 -6.38 -10.24
C GLN A 62 3.55 -5.39 -9.10
N PHE A 63 4.57 -5.26 -8.24
CA PHE A 63 4.54 -4.28 -7.15
C PHE A 63 4.45 -2.85 -7.70
N VAL A 64 5.23 -2.52 -8.72
CA VAL A 64 5.23 -1.21 -9.39
C VAL A 64 3.87 -0.89 -10.00
N ASP A 65 3.28 -1.82 -10.74
CA ASP A 65 1.97 -1.62 -11.38
C ASP A 65 0.87 -1.37 -10.33
N VAL A 66 0.89 -2.12 -9.23
CA VAL A 66 -0.02 -1.94 -8.11
C VAL A 66 0.16 -0.56 -7.46
N LEU A 67 1.40 -0.13 -7.24
CA LEU A 67 1.69 1.18 -6.65
C LEU A 67 1.25 2.33 -7.54
N LYS A 68 1.46 2.25 -8.86
CA LYS A 68 0.99 3.28 -9.80
C LYS A 68 -0.52 3.49 -9.70
N LYS A 69 -1.29 2.41 -9.74
CA LYS A 69 -2.74 2.46 -9.61
C LYS A 69 -3.20 2.99 -8.26
N ALA A 70 -2.50 2.62 -7.19
CA ALA A 70 -2.78 3.12 -5.85
C ALA A 70 -2.58 4.64 -5.77
N ILE A 71 -1.51 5.15 -6.40
CA ILE A 71 -1.22 6.58 -6.47
C ILE A 71 -2.26 7.31 -7.32
N GLU A 72 -2.59 6.79 -8.51
CA GLU A 72 -3.66 7.34 -9.36
C GLU A 72 -5.00 7.38 -8.60
N ALA A 73 -5.29 6.38 -7.77
CA ALA A 73 -6.46 6.39 -6.91
C ALA A 73 -6.41 7.55 -5.90
N LEU A 74 -5.29 7.74 -5.20
CA LEU A 74 -5.10 8.86 -4.26
C LEU A 74 -5.24 10.23 -4.95
N GLU A 75 -4.64 10.39 -6.14
CA GLU A 75 -4.74 11.62 -6.94
C GLU A 75 -6.18 11.94 -7.33
N ASN A 76 -7.02 10.92 -7.48
CA ASN A 76 -8.45 11.05 -7.73
C ASN A 76 -9.30 11.15 -6.44
N GLY A 77 -8.69 11.33 -5.27
CA GLY A 77 -9.39 11.45 -3.99
C GLY A 77 -10.00 10.14 -3.48
N ARG A 78 -9.57 9.00 -4.01
CA ARG A 78 -9.98 7.67 -3.53
C ARG A 78 -9.16 7.28 -2.31
N ARG A 79 -9.79 6.51 -1.42
CA ARG A 79 -9.13 5.96 -0.24
C ARG A 79 -8.41 4.65 -0.64
N ILE A 80 -7.18 4.46 -0.17
CA ILE A 80 -6.49 3.17 -0.38
C ILE A 80 -6.83 2.24 0.78
N ALA A 81 -7.14 0.99 0.49
CA ALA A 81 -7.28 -0.04 1.50
C ALA A 81 -6.38 -1.23 1.14
N ALA A 82 -5.76 -1.86 2.12
CA ALA A 82 -4.97 -3.06 1.87
C ALA A 82 -5.21 -4.13 2.92
N CYS A 83 -5.34 -5.37 2.44
CA CYS A 83 -5.42 -6.52 3.33
C CYS A 83 -4.41 -7.60 2.97
N CYS A 84 -4.08 -8.38 3.99
CA CYS A 84 -3.29 -9.57 3.85
C CYS A 84 -3.87 -10.67 4.75
N PRO A 85 -4.03 -11.93 4.28
CA PRO A 85 -4.64 -13.00 5.06
C PRO A 85 -3.86 -13.42 6.32
N LYS A 86 -2.57 -13.04 6.42
CA LYS A 86 -1.70 -13.43 7.54
C LYS A 86 -1.30 -12.23 8.43
N GLY A 87 -2.17 -11.23 8.51
CA GLY A 87 -1.98 -10.04 9.35
C GLY A 87 -1.48 -8.80 8.60
N CYS A 88 -1.29 -7.71 9.33
CA CYS A 88 -1.18 -6.36 8.80
C CYS A 88 0.19 -5.95 8.22
N THR A 89 1.27 -6.68 8.49
CA THR A 89 2.65 -6.22 8.17
C THR A 89 2.88 -6.02 6.67
N ARG A 90 2.37 -6.93 5.83
CA ARG A 90 2.54 -6.82 4.37
C ARG A 90 1.61 -5.77 3.76
N SER A 91 0.36 -5.71 4.23
CA SER A 91 -0.58 -4.67 3.80
C SER A 91 -0.11 -3.28 4.20
N THR A 92 0.46 -3.14 5.38
CA THR A 92 1.13 -1.90 5.82
C THR A 92 2.27 -1.51 4.89
N MET A 93 3.09 -2.47 4.43
CA MET A 93 4.17 -2.17 3.48
C MET A 93 3.64 -1.57 2.17
N ALA A 94 2.62 -2.18 1.55
CA ALA A 94 2.08 -1.67 0.29
C ALA A 94 1.40 -0.30 0.44
N VAL A 95 0.61 -0.13 1.50
CA VAL A 95 -0.03 1.15 1.82
C VAL A 95 1.02 2.22 2.11
N SER A 96 2.02 1.92 2.93
CA SER A 96 3.08 2.88 3.25
C SER A 96 3.88 3.25 2.01
N ALA A 97 4.15 2.32 1.11
CA ALA A 97 4.85 2.61 -0.15
C ALA A 97 4.04 3.57 -1.02
N ALA A 98 2.73 3.33 -1.19
CA ALA A 98 1.86 4.23 -1.95
C ALA A 98 1.77 5.62 -1.30
N LEU A 99 1.60 5.69 0.02
CA LEU A 99 1.52 6.95 0.76
C LEU A 99 2.84 7.74 0.69
N ILE A 100 4.00 7.09 0.81
CA ILE A 100 5.30 7.77 0.70
C ILE A 100 5.52 8.30 -0.71
N ALA A 101 5.24 7.49 -1.72
CA ALA A 101 5.32 7.90 -3.12
C ALA A 101 4.38 9.08 -3.39
N TYR A 102 3.17 9.08 -2.83
CA TYR A 102 2.22 10.18 -2.93
C TYR A 102 2.68 11.46 -2.22
N GLY A 103 3.50 11.34 -1.16
CA GLY A 103 4.12 12.48 -0.49
C GLY A 103 4.07 12.45 1.04
N VAL A 104 3.47 11.43 1.65
CA VAL A 104 3.42 11.29 3.11
C VAL A 104 4.82 10.93 3.65
N PRO A 105 5.35 11.63 4.67
CA PRO A 105 6.67 11.33 5.21
C PRO A 105 6.78 9.92 5.78
N TYR A 106 7.87 9.21 5.46
CA TYR A 106 8.15 7.87 6.01
C TYR A 106 8.06 7.80 7.53
N LYS A 107 8.66 8.77 8.22
CA LYS A 107 8.78 8.75 9.68
C LYS A 107 7.42 8.80 10.37
N GLU A 108 6.47 9.52 9.78
CA GLU A 108 5.11 9.64 10.29
C GLU A 108 4.35 8.31 10.17
N LEU A 109 4.49 7.64 9.02
CA LEU A 109 3.92 6.31 8.82
C LEU A 109 4.58 5.27 9.73
N GLU A 110 5.90 5.37 9.91
CA GLU A 110 6.65 4.51 10.81
C GLU A 110 6.16 4.63 12.24
N GLU A 111 6.05 5.84 12.77
CA GLU A 111 5.55 6.11 14.12
C GLU A 111 4.12 5.56 14.27
N PHE A 112 3.21 5.96 13.37
CA PHE A 112 1.81 5.56 13.40
C PHE A 112 1.62 4.03 13.37
N PHE A 113 2.20 3.34 12.39
CA PHE A 113 2.01 1.90 12.25
C PHE A 113 2.84 1.08 13.24
N THR A 114 3.91 1.64 13.83
CA THR A 114 4.64 0.99 14.92
C THR A 114 3.79 0.94 16.18
N GLU A 115 3.11 2.04 16.53
CA GLU A 115 2.18 2.08 17.67
C GLU A 115 1.04 1.08 17.52
N LYS A 116 0.57 0.84 16.28
CA LYS A 116 -0.44 -0.16 15.97
C LYS A 116 0.11 -1.59 15.86
N GLY A 117 1.41 -1.80 16.06
CA GLY A 117 2.04 -3.12 16.00
C GLY A 117 2.13 -3.72 14.60
N CYS A 118 1.98 -2.91 13.55
CA CYS A 118 1.82 -3.34 12.16
C CYS A 118 2.94 -2.91 11.22
N TRP A 119 3.92 -2.14 11.70
CA TRP A 119 5.05 -1.70 10.89
C TRP A 119 5.84 -2.87 10.28
N PRO A 120 6.28 -2.77 9.00
CA PRO A 120 7.09 -3.80 8.36
C PRO A 120 8.33 -4.15 9.18
N LYS A 121 8.52 -5.44 9.47
CA LYS A 121 9.70 -5.94 10.21
C LYS A 121 10.85 -6.37 9.30
N SER A 122 10.55 -6.70 8.04
CA SER A 122 11.55 -7.11 7.05
C SER A 122 12.47 -5.96 6.68
N CYS A 123 13.78 -6.20 6.70
CA CYS A 123 14.78 -5.24 6.26
C CYS A 123 14.59 -4.84 4.79
N THR A 124 14.21 -5.77 3.92
CA THR A 124 13.93 -5.49 2.50
C THR A 124 12.73 -4.55 2.34
N HIS A 125 11.65 -4.77 3.10
CA HIS A 125 10.50 -3.87 3.06
C HIS A 125 10.87 -2.47 3.55
N ARG A 126 11.63 -2.36 4.65
CA ARG A 126 12.08 -1.06 5.15
C ARG A 126 13.01 -0.37 4.16
N ALA A 127 13.91 -1.10 3.51
CA ALA A 127 14.79 -0.55 2.49
C ALA A 127 14.00 0.06 1.32
N LEU A 128 12.97 -0.63 0.82
CA LEU A 128 12.09 -0.10 -0.22
C LEU A 128 11.40 1.21 0.21
N LEU A 129 10.85 1.25 1.42
CA LEU A 129 10.20 2.45 1.95
C LEU A 129 11.20 3.61 2.16
N MET A 130 12.43 3.32 2.56
CA MET A 130 13.49 4.33 2.69
C MET A 130 13.97 4.85 1.34
N ILE A 131 14.00 4.02 0.29
CA ILE A 131 14.31 4.47 -1.08
C ILE A 131 13.21 5.42 -1.56
N LEU A 132 11.94 5.08 -1.34
CA LEU A 132 10.83 5.99 -1.66
C LEU A 132 10.91 7.31 -0.88
N GLU A 133 11.27 7.27 0.42
CA GLU A 133 11.50 8.49 1.20
C GLU A 133 12.66 9.32 0.66
N TYR A 134 13.74 8.67 0.20
CA TYR A 134 14.85 9.36 -0.42
C TYR A 134 14.39 10.09 -1.70
N LEU A 135 13.63 9.41 -2.57
CA LEU A 135 13.06 10.00 -3.79
C LEU A 135 12.13 11.19 -3.45
N ARG A 136 11.24 11.01 -2.46
CA ARG A 136 10.34 12.07 -1.97
C ARG A 136 11.11 13.30 -1.49
N ARG A 137 12.21 13.12 -0.75
CA ARG A 137 13.09 14.22 -0.31
C ARG A 137 13.81 14.93 -1.45
N LYS A 138 13.96 14.26 -2.59
CA LYS A 138 14.48 14.86 -3.83
C LYS A 138 13.40 15.56 -4.66
N GLY A 139 12.15 15.55 -4.21
CA GLY A 139 11.01 16.13 -4.93
C GLY A 139 10.42 15.19 -5.98
N ILE A 140 10.82 13.92 -5.99
CA ILE A 140 10.29 12.90 -6.91
C ILE A 140 9.15 12.18 -6.17
N THR A 141 7.92 12.34 -6.66
CA THR A 141 6.68 11.81 -6.05
C THR A 141 5.75 11.22 -7.11
N GLY A 142 4.60 10.72 -6.69
CA GLY A 142 3.59 10.15 -7.57
C GLY A 142 4.10 8.93 -8.33
N THR A 143 3.59 8.72 -9.54
CA THR A 143 3.95 7.60 -10.41
C THR A 143 5.42 7.64 -10.84
N GLU A 144 6.03 8.82 -10.93
CA GLU A 144 7.46 9.01 -11.22
C GLU A 144 8.35 8.36 -10.15
N ALA A 145 8.01 8.53 -8.86
CA ALA A 145 8.75 7.89 -7.77
C ALA A 145 8.72 6.37 -7.83
N VAL A 146 7.63 5.78 -8.33
CA VAL A 146 7.49 4.34 -8.48
C VAL A 146 8.34 3.81 -9.65
N GLU A 147 8.43 4.57 -10.75
CA GLU A 147 9.32 4.23 -11.87
C GLU A 147 10.78 4.27 -11.46
N GLU A 148 11.18 5.30 -10.69
CA GLU A 148 12.55 5.36 -10.17
C GLU A 148 12.84 4.23 -9.17
N LEU A 149 11.87 3.86 -8.34
CA LEU A 149 12.00 2.69 -7.47
C LEU A 149 12.27 1.41 -8.26
N LYS A 150 11.61 1.23 -9.41
CA LYS A 150 11.84 0.08 -10.31
C LYS A 150 13.27 0.09 -10.84
N ASN A 151 13.72 1.23 -11.38
CA ASN A 151 15.07 1.39 -11.90
C ASN A 151 16.13 1.04 -10.84
N VAL A 152 15.93 1.49 -9.61
CA VAL A 152 16.81 1.16 -8.48
C VAL A 152 16.77 -0.35 -8.17
N ALA A 153 15.59 -0.97 -8.13
CA ALA A 153 15.47 -2.40 -7.86
C ALA A 153 16.14 -3.28 -8.94
N ASP A 154 16.06 -2.87 -10.21
CA ASP A 154 16.69 -3.56 -11.34
C ASP A 154 18.22 -3.52 -11.29
N LEU A 155 18.81 -2.49 -10.67
CA LEU A 155 20.26 -2.40 -10.45
C LEU A 155 20.77 -3.46 -9.46
N PHE A 156 19.94 -3.89 -8.50
CA PHE A 156 20.32 -4.90 -7.51
C PHE A 156 19.96 -6.33 -7.94
N SER A 157 19.31 -6.50 -9.08
CA SER A 157 18.87 -7.79 -9.60
C SER A 157 19.81 -8.37 -10.66
N LYS A 158 20.94 -7.70 -10.92
CA LYS A 158 22.01 -8.10 -11.85
C LYS A 158 23.24 -8.57 -11.10
#